data_AF-G1VMM0-F1
#
_entry.id   AF-G1VMM0-F1
#
_cell.length_a   1.000
_cell.length_b   1.000
_cell.length_c   1.000
_cell.angle_alpha   90.00
_cell.angle_beta   90.00
_cell.angle_gamma   90.00
#
_symmetry.space_group_name_H-M   'P 1'
#
loop_
_entity.id
_entity.type
_entity.pdbx_description
1 polymer ?
#
loop_
_entity_poly.entity_id
_entity_poly.type
_entity_poly.pdbx_seq_one_letter_code
_entity_poly.pdbx_strand_id
1 'polypeptide(L)'
;MFDYYHRKWKKKQKHILRLDKYKDRVAAMYGRTEEATTVHHIYPAEEYPEYAWCDWNLISVSQGSHNKLENRKTGELTVLGRQLMDITIPGRDWRNKA
;
A
#
# COMPACT_ATOMS: atom_id res chain seq x y z
N MET A 1 10.24 -2.08 14.73
CA MET A 1 10.24 -1.00 13.71
C MET A 1 10.64 -1.60 12.37
N PHE A 2 9.83 -1.42 11.33
CA PHE A 2 10.10 -1.94 9.99
C PHE A 2 11.16 -1.07 9.28
N ASP A 3 12.20 -1.69 8.70
CA ASP A 3 13.28 -0.96 8.04
C ASP A 3 12.95 -0.64 6.58
N TYR A 4 12.38 0.54 6.37
CA TYR A 4 12.06 1.09 5.04
C TYR A 4 13.29 1.59 4.26
N TYR A 5 14.46 1.69 4.87
CA TYR A 5 15.67 2.15 4.18
C TYR A 5 16.51 0.99 3.63
N HIS A 6 16.29 -0.22 4.16
CA HIS A 6 17.00 -1.42 3.76
C HIS A 6 16.84 -1.76 2.27
N ARG A 7 17.88 -2.34 1.68
CA ARG A 7 17.91 -2.77 0.27
C ARG A 7 16.80 -3.78 -0.05
N LYS A 8 16.43 -4.62 0.93
CA LYS A 8 15.35 -5.61 0.78
C LYS A 8 14.00 -4.93 0.54
N TRP A 9 13.67 -3.91 1.33
CA TRP A 9 12.44 -3.13 1.13
C TRP A 9 12.45 -2.40 -0.22
N LYS A 10 13.55 -1.71 -0.56
CA LYS A 10 13.66 -1.01 -1.86
C LYS A 10 13.43 -1.95 -3.06
N LYS A 11 13.88 -3.20 -2.99
CA LYS A 11 13.60 -4.23 -4.01
C LYS A 11 12.12 -4.61 -4.03
N LYS A 12 11.52 -4.84 -2.86
CA LYS A 12 10.09 -5.17 -2.73
C LYS A 12 9.20 -4.03 -3.24
N GLN A 13 9.48 -2.79 -2.82
CA GLN A 13 8.78 -1.60 -3.27
C GLN A 13 8.77 -1.49 -4.80
N LYS A 14 9.94 -1.64 -5.45
CA LYS A 14 10.03 -1.64 -6.93
C LYS A 14 9.25 -2.78 -7.58
N HIS A 15 9.20 -3.95 -6.96
CA HIS A 15 8.41 -5.07 -7.45
C HIS A 15 6.91 -4.73 -7.43
N ILE A 16 6.40 -4.21 -6.32
CA ILE A 16 4.99 -3.81 -6.18
C ILE A 16 4.61 -2.70 -7.16
N LEU A 17 5.44 -1.66 -7.30
CA LEU A 17 5.22 -0.60 -8.29
C LEU A 17 5.09 -1.16 -9.71
N ARG A 18 5.90 -2.16 -10.08
CA ARG A 18 5.80 -2.82 -11.39
C ARG A 18 4.53 -3.65 -11.54
N LEU A 19 4.13 -4.40 -10.51
CA LEU A 19 2.86 -5.15 -10.52
C LEU A 19 1.67 -4.22 -10.78
N ASP A 20 1.69 -3.05 -10.17
CA ASP A 20 0.64 -2.03 -10.32
C ASP A 20 0.81 -1.15 -11.57
N LYS A 21 1.81 -1.43 -12.41
CA LYS A 21 2.16 -0.66 -13.62
C LYS A 21 2.40 0.82 -13.31
N TYR A 22 2.96 1.12 -12.13
CA TYR A 22 3.20 2.47 -11.62
C TYR A 22 1.93 3.34 -11.57
N LYS A 23 0.75 2.74 -11.40
CA LYS A 23 -0.52 3.45 -11.27
C LYS A 23 -0.95 3.49 -9.81
N ASP A 24 -1.40 4.65 -9.36
CA ASP A 24 -2.04 4.79 -8.06
C ASP A 24 -3.35 3.99 -8.02
N ARG A 25 -3.34 2.93 -7.23
CA ARG A 25 -4.46 1.99 -7.13
C ARG A 25 -5.63 2.57 -6.34
N VAL A 26 -5.38 3.48 -5.40
CA VAL A 26 -6.42 4.15 -4.63
C VAL A 26 -7.08 5.24 -5.47
N ALA A 27 -6.31 6.04 -6.20
CA ALA A 27 -6.88 7.01 -7.14
C ALA A 27 -7.76 6.33 -8.21
N ALA A 28 -7.34 5.15 -8.69
CA ALA A 28 -8.10 4.35 -9.65
C ALA A 28 -9.46 3.87 -9.12
N MET A 29 -9.61 3.64 -7.80
CA MET A 29 -10.91 3.31 -7.19
C MET A 29 -11.94 4.43 -7.35
N TYR A 30 -11.47 5.67 -7.55
CA TYR A 30 -12.30 6.85 -7.77
C TYR A 30 -12.30 7.32 -9.24
N GLY A 31 -11.89 6.45 -10.18
CA GLY A 31 -11.86 6.76 -11.61
C GLY A 31 -10.77 7.75 -12.04
N ARG A 32 -9.78 8.01 -11.18
CA ARG A 32 -8.66 8.92 -11.47
C ARG A 32 -7.43 8.14 -11.93
N THR A 33 -6.61 8.76 -12.78
CA THR A 33 -5.33 8.21 -13.22
C THR A 33 -4.20 9.07 -12.67
N GLU A 34 -3.41 8.51 -11.76
CA GLU A 34 -2.24 9.16 -11.16
C GLU A 34 -1.04 8.18 -11.18
N GLU A 35 0.17 8.72 -11.23
CA GLU A 35 1.40 7.94 -11.11
C GLU A 35 1.63 7.54 -9.64
N ALA A 36 1.91 6.26 -9.41
CA ALA A 36 2.36 5.79 -8.11
C ALA A 36 3.87 5.96 -7.95
N THR A 37 4.26 6.59 -6.85
CA THR A 37 5.67 6.87 -6.53
C THR A 37 6.14 6.15 -5.26
N THR A 38 5.21 5.59 -4.49
CA THR A 38 5.52 4.84 -3.27
C THR A 38 4.57 3.64 -3.10
N VAL A 39 4.84 2.84 -2.07
CA VAL A 39 4.03 1.69 -1.68
C VAL A 39 3.60 1.88 -0.24
N HIS A 40 2.31 1.69 0.01
CA HIS A 40 1.71 1.72 1.33
C HIS A 40 1.39 0.29 1.79
N HIS A 41 1.50 0.06 3.10
CA HIS A 41 1.05 -1.16 3.76
C HIS A 41 -0.43 -1.01 4.12
N ILE A 42 -1.31 -1.85 3.56
CA ILE A 42 -2.76 -1.79 3.84
C ILE A 42 -3.03 -2.14 5.31
N TYR A 43 -2.44 -3.24 5.78
CA TYR A 43 -2.30 -3.59 7.18
C TYR A 43 -0.93 -3.09 7.67
N PRO A 44 -0.89 -2.16 8.65
CA PRO A 44 0.35 -1.54 9.11
C PRO A 44 1.39 -2.56 9.55
N ALA A 45 2.65 -2.40 9.11
CA ALA A 45 3.72 -3.37 9.39
C ALA A 45 4.11 -3.46 10.87
N GLU A 46 3.78 -2.45 11.68
CA GLU A 46 4.04 -2.45 13.13
C GLU A 46 3.00 -3.28 13.89
N GLU A 47 1.75 -3.28 13.43
CA GLU A 47 0.65 -4.04 14.02
C GLU A 47 0.55 -5.46 13.46
N TYR A 48 0.89 -5.64 12.17
CA TYR A 48 0.80 -6.91 11.43
C TYR A 48 2.12 -7.25 10.74
N PRO A 49 3.21 -7.48 11.49
CA PRO A 49 4.53 -7.75 10.93
C PRO A 49 4.56 -9.00 10.03
N GLU A 50 3.69 -9.98 10.27
CA GLU A 50 3.53 -11.20 9.47
C GLU A 50 3.09 -10.90 8.03
N TYR A 51 2.42 -9.77 7.79
CA TYR A 51 1.94 -9.37 6.46
C TYR A 51 2.88 -8.39 5.74
N ALA A 52 3.95 -7.95 6.39
CA ALA A 52 4.75 -6.83 5.92
C ALA A 52 5.44 -7.06 4.55
N TRP A 53 5.55 -8.31 4.12
CA TRP A 53 6.16 -8.71 2.85
C TRP A 53 5.16 -9.34 1.86
N CYS A 54 3.88 -9.46 2.22
CA CYS A 54 2.85 -10.05 1.39
C CYS A 54 2.44 -9.09 0.27
N ASP A 55 2.41 -9.54 -0.99
CA ASP A 55 2.04 -8.68 -2.13
C ASP A 55 0.61 -8.15 -2.01
N TRP A 56 -0.31 -8.97 -1.51
CA TRP A 56 -1.69 -8.57 -1.25
C TRP A 56 -1.79 -7.46 -0.19
N ASN A 57 -0.80 -7.29 0.68
CA ASN A 57 -0.80 -6.27 1.73
C ASN A 57 -0.14 -4.94 1.27
N LEU A 58 0.42 -4.91 0.08
CA LEU A 58 1.20 -3.77 -0.41
C LEU A 58 0.47 -3.14 -1.59
N ILE A 59 0.28 -1.83 -1.58
CA ILE A 59 -0.46 -1.10 -2.62
C ILE A 59 0.34 0.09 -3.14
N SER A 60 0.46 0.21 -4.46
CA SER A 60 1.11 1.37 -5.09
C SER A 60 0.22 2.60 -5.07
N VAL A 61 0.75 3.71 -4.58
CA VAL A 61 0.03 4.98 -4.41
C VAL A 61 0.90 6.18 -4.78
N SER A 62 0.27 7.29 -5.16
CA SER A 62 0.94 8.59 -5.24
C SER A 62 1.24 9.10 -3.83
N GLN A 63 2.15 10.07 -3.70
CA GLN A 63 2.38 10.67 -2.39
C GLN A 63 1.14 11.37 -1.83
N GLY A 64 0.28 11.89 -2.71
CA GLY A 64 -0.98 12.50 -2.31
C GLY A 64 -1.94 11.48 -1.68
N SER A 65 -2.10 10.32 -2.32
CA SER A 65 -2.93 9.24 -1.78
C SER A 65 -2.35 8.61 -0.53
N HIS A 66 -1.03 8.44 -0.45
CA HIS A 66 -0.36 7.97 0.77
C HIS A 66 -0.72 8.83 1.99
N ASN A 67 -0.60 10.15 1.86
CA ASN A 67 -0.94 11.09 2.93
C ASN A 67 -2.43 11.11 3.30
N LYS A 68 -3.30 10.59 2.43
CA LYS A 68 -4.74 10.43 2.72
C LYS A 68 -5.01 9.12 3.45
N LEU A 69 -4.15 8.10 3.32
CA LEU A 69 -4.32 6.79 3.95
C LEU A 69 -3.75 6.75 5.38
N GLU A 70 -2.66 7.47 5.63
CA GLU A 70 -1.99 7.49 6.93
C GLU A 70 -1.59 8.89 7.39
N ASN A 71 -1.59 9.08 8.71
CA ASN A 71 -1.05 10.27 9.35
C ASN A 71 0.47 10.19 9.36
N ARG A 72 1.13 11.08 8.62
CA ARG A 72 2.60 11.13 8.50
C ARG A 72 3.37 11.34 9.81
N LYS A 73 2.71 11.81 10.87
CA LYS A 73 3.34 12.05 12.17
C LYS A 73 3.27 10.83 13.08
N THR A 74 2.14 10.11 13.03
CA THR A 74 1.88 8.99 13.96
C THR A 74 1.97 7.63 13.29
N GLY A 75 1.92 7.55 11.96
CA GLY A 75 1.83 6.30 11.20
C GLY A 75 0.43 5.66 11.23
N GLU A 76 -0.53 6.25 11.96
CA GLU A 76 -1.86 5.70 12.12
C GLU A 76 -2.69 5.86 10.83
N LEU A 77 -3.50 4.85 10.53
CA LEU A 77 -4.45 4.91 9.43
C LEU A 77 -5.50 6.00 9.66
N THR A 78 -5.80 6.75 8.61
CA THR A 78 -6.97 7.63 8.56
C THR A 78 -8.25 6.80 8.38
N VAL A 79 -9.40 7.47 8.33
CA VAL A 79 -10.68 6.82 7.96
C VAL A 79 -10.58 6.11 6.60
N LEU A 80 -9.92 6.73 5.61
CA LEU A 80 -9.76 6.13 4.29
C LEU A 80 -8.82 4.92 4.34
N GLY A 81 -7.73 5.01 5.12
CA GLY A 81 -6.82 3.89 5.34
C GLY A 81 -7.53 2.68 5.95
N ARG A 82 -8.37 2.92 6.99
CA ARG A 82 -9.18 1.87 7.61
C ARG A 82 -10.20 1.26 6.64
N GLN A 83 -10.90 2.08 5.86
CA GLN A 83 -11.82 1.58 4.84
C GLN A 83 -11.12 0.68 3.81
N LEU A 84 -9.91 1.05 3.37
CA LEU A 84 -9.10 0.22 2.47
C LEU A 84 -8.72 -1.11 3.12
N MET A 85 -8.35 -1.09 4.39
CA MET A 85 -8.04 -2.28 5.17
C MET A 85 -9.28 -3.19 5.32
N ASP A 86 -10.44 -2.63 5.67
CA ASP A 86 -11.69 -3.38 5.87
C ASP A 86 -12.16 -4.14 4.61
N ILE A 87 -11.93 -3.58 3.42
CA ILE A 87 -12.29 -4.24 2.15
C ILE A 87 -11.22 -5.19 1.61
N THR A 88 -10.03 -5.21 2.21
CA THR A 88 -8.92 -6.06 1.79
C THR A 88 -8.93 -7.36 2.58
N ILE A 89 -9.10 -8.50 1.91
CA ILE A 89 -9.15 -9.81 2.58
C ILE A 89 -7.72 -10.35 2.74
N PRO A 90 -7.26 -10.68 3.96
CA PRO A 90 -5.94 -11.27 4.17
C PRO A 90 -5.71 -12.52 3.32
N GLY A 91 -4.53 -12.61 2.69
CA GLY A 91 -4.16 -13.74 1.83
C GLY A 91 -4.74 -13.70 0.41
N ARG A 92 -5.73 -12.85 0.13
CA ARG A 92 -6.36 -12.76 -1.19
C ARG A 92 -5.66 -11.71 -2.05
N ASP A 93 -5.17 -12.13 -3.21
CA ASP A 93 -4.64 -11.19 -4.21
C ASP A 93 -5.78 -10.38 -4.86
N TRP A 94 -5.90 -9.12 -4.47
CA TRP A 94 -6.90 -8.19 -5.00
C TRP A 94 -6.56 -7.62 -6.39
N ARG A 95 -5.34 -7.84 -6.90
CA ARG A 95 -4.96 -7.40 -8.26
C ARG A 95 -5.58 -8.29 -9.32
N ASN A 96 -5.71 -9.57 -9.01
CA ASN A 96 -6.34 -10.55 -9.87
C ASN A 96 -7.84 -10.54 -9.64
N LYS A 97 -8.55 -9.78 -10.48
CA LYS A 97 -9.98 -9.95 -10.69
C LYS A 97 -10.19 -11.20 -11.54
N ALA A 98 -10.14 -12.37 -10.91
CA ALA A 98 -10.79 -13.56 -11.43
C ALA A 98 -12.31 -13.43 -11.20
#